data_AF-N8YKR5-F1
#
_entry.id   AF-N8YKR5-F1
#
_cell.length_a   1.000
_cell.length_b   1.000
_cell.length_c   1.000
_cell.angle_alpha   90.00
_cell.angle_beta   90.00
_cell.angle_gamma   90.00
#
_symmetry.space_group_name_H-M   'P 1'
#
loop_
_entity.id
_entity.type
_entity.pdbx_description
1 polymer ?
#
loop_
_entity_poly.entity_id
_entity_poly.type
_entity_poly.pdbx_seq_one_letter_code
_entity_poly.pdbx_strand_id
1 'polypeptide(L)'
;TTGTTGTTGTTGTTGTTGTTGTTGTTGTTGTAGTTGTTVDSGEQKKDSDVNGAKKAFTAIDLLKNIYTENTLLQDIVEETVKLYEQEQWWPFSLCYRVVLEIGVIEKIKRVDKNAYMEANQKGIHALLKYLSSNLQLVDQKTHPSLYRSLKGNVLSSMPQIDLMNVASHGHYKPFQADSETLLQNTQALLKWIFE
;
A
#
# COMPACT_ATOMS: atom_id res chain seq x y z
N THR A 1 14.74 -24.83 70.69
CA THR A 1 14.44 -24.93 69.24
C THR A 1 14.40 -23.52 68.69
N THR A 2 15.38 -23.11 67.88
CA THR A 2 15.33 -21.83 67.16
C THR A 2 15.99 -22.07 65.80
N GLY A 3 15.17 -22.05 64.73
CA GLY A 3 15.59 -22.36 63.37
C GLY A 3 16.37 -21.21 62.72
N THR A 4 17.42 -21.55 61.99
CA THR A 4 18.22 -20.61 61.20
C THR A 4 17.50 -20.23 59.91
N THR A 5 17.31 -18.94 59.67
CA THR A 5 16.78 -18.38 58.43
C THR A 5 17.69 -18.70 57.24
N GLY A 6 17.13 -19.26 56.17
CA GLY A 6 17.85 -19.63 54.95
C GLY A 6 18.36 -18.44 54.14
N THR A 7 19.47 -18.63 53.44
CA THR A 7 20.14 -17.63 52.60
C THR A 7 19.40 -17.36 51.29
N THR A 8 19.26 -16.09 50.92
CA THR A 8 18.70 -15.62 49.64
C THR A 8 19.53 -16.13 48.45
N GLY A 9 18.87 -16.72 47.45
CA GLY A 9 19.50 -17.23 46.22
C GLY A 9 20.07 -16.12 45.32
N THR A 10 21.09 -16.47 44.54
CA THR A 10 21.81 -15.57 43.63
C THR A 10 21.00 -15.18 42.40
N THR A 11 21.06 -13.91 42.00
CA THR A 11 20.48 -13.37 40.76
C THR A 11 21.12 -14.01 39.51
N GLY A 12 20.29 -14.48 38.58
CA GLY A 12 20.75 -15.09 37.31
C GLY A 12 21.46 -14.11 36.39
N THR A 13 22.38 -14.62 35.57
CA THR A 13 23.20 -13.85 34.62
C THR A 13 22.40 -13.33 33.42
N THR A 14 22.65 -12.07 33.03
CA THR A 14 22.10 -11.45 31.83
C THR A 14 22.55 -12.18 30.56
N GLY A 15 21.60 -12.54 29.68
CA GLY A 15 21.88 -13.22 28.40
C GLY A 15 22.67 -12.35 27.41
N THR A 16 23.46 -13.00 26.56
CA THR A 16 24.32 -12.35 25.55
C THR A 16 23.52 -11.73 24.41
N THR A 17 23.85 -10.50 24.03
CA THR A 17 23.31 -9.80 22.85
C THR A 17 23.64 -10.56 21.56
N GLY A 18 22.63 -10.85 20.74
CA GLY A 18 22.78 -11.55 19.46
C GLY A 18 23.59 -10.73 18.44
N THR A 19 24.29 -11.44 17.55
CA THR A 19 25.15 -10.85 16.50
C THR A 19 24.34 -10.11 15.44
N THR A 20 24.79 -8.90 15.06
CA THR A 20 24.22 -8.11 13.96
C THR A 20 24.29 -8.89 12.64
N GLY A 21 23.14 -9.10 11.99
CA GLY A 21 23.04 -9.77 10.69
C GLY A 21 23.78 -9.00 9.58
N THR A 22 24.29 -9.73 8.59
CA THR A 22 25.00 -9.20 7.42
C THR A 22 24.09 -8.30 6.58
N THR A 23 24.61 -7.14 6.16
CA THR A 23 23.94 -6.23 5.22
C THR A 23 23.65 -6.94 3.90
N GLY A 24 22.37 -7.01 3.52
CA GLY A 24 21.94 -7.60 2.25
C GLY A 24 22.49 -6.83 1.05
N THR A 25 22.78 -7.55 -0.04
CA THR A 25 23.24 -6.98 -1.31
C THR A 25 22.17 -6.11 -1.96
N THR A 26 22.54 -4.95 -2.48
CA THR A 26 21.66 -4.06 -3.24
C THR A 26 21.06 -4.80 -4.44
N GLY A 27 19.72 -4.90 -4.47
CA GLY A 27 19.00 -5.51 -5.59
C GLY A 27 19.22 -4.73 -6.90
N THR A 28 19.23 -5.45 -8.02
CA THR A 28 19.36 -4.89 -9.37
C THR A 28 18.18 -3.97 -9.69
N THR A 29 18.46 -2.81 -10.29
CA THR A 29 17.46 -1.87 -10.80
C THR A 29 16.46 -2.58 -11.73
N GLY A 30 15.18 -2.57 -11.34
CA GLY A 30 14.10 -3.13 -12.17
C GLY A 30 14.00 -2.41 -13.51
N THR A 31 13.72 -3.17 -14.56
CA THR A 31 13.49 -2.64 -15.92
C THR A 31 12.27 -1.71 -15.91
N ALA A 32 12.37 -0.57 -16.60
CA ALA A 32 11.27 0.39 -16.72
C ALA A 32 10.01 -0.30 -17.24
N GLY A 33 8.90 -0.19 -16.49
CA GLY A 33 7.60 -0.70 -16.91
C GLY A 33 7.15 -0.02 -18.20
N THR A 34 6.64 -0.79 -19.15
CA THR A 34 6.03 -0.25 -20.37
C THR A 34 4.86 0.64 -20.01
N THR A 35 4.88 1.89 -20.47
CA THR A 35 3.78 2.86 -20.34
C THR A 35 2.46 2.21 -20.79
N GLY A 36 1.49 2.13 -19.88
CA GLY A 36 0.18 1.55 -20.16
C GLY A 36 -0.51 2.30 -21.28
N THR A 37 -0.93 1.57 -22.33
CA THR A 37 -1.80 2.09 -23.39
C THR A 37 -3.11 2.59 -22.78
N THR A 38 -3.45 3.84 -23.06
CA THR A 38 -4.72 4.47 -22.69
C THR A 38 -5.88 3.66 -23.26
N VAL A 39 -6.75 3.16 -22.38
CA VAL A 39 -8.00 2.53 -22.79
C VAL A 39 -8.95 3.64 -23.22
N ASP A 40 -9.23 3.72 -24.51
CA ASP A 40 -10.22 4.61 -25.11
C ASP A 40 -11.61 4.11 -24.68
N SER A 41 -12.14 4.66 -23.59
CA SER A 41 -13.58 4.59 -23.32
C SER A 41 -14.23 5.71 -24.11
N GLY A 42 -14.70 5.36 -25.31
CA GLY A 42 -15.46 6.24 -26.16
C GLY A 42 -16.76 6.69 -25.50
N GLU A 43 -16.95 8.00 -25.41
CA GLU A 43 -18.26 8.60 -25.63
C GLU A 43 -18.06 9.96 -26.31
N GLN A 44 -18.46 10.02 -27.57
CA GLN A 44 -18.40 11.23 -28.38
C GLN A 44 -19.38 12.26 -27.84
N LYS A 45 -18.86 13.38 -27.32
CA LYS A 45 -19.50 14.68 -27.48
C LYS A 45 -18.49 15.67 -28.03
N LYS A 46 -18.72 15.99 -29.30
CA LYS A 46 -18.02 16.97 -30.11
C LYS A 46 -18.53 18.35 -29.68
N ASP A 47 -17.73 19.08 -28.94
CA ASP A 47 -17.84 20.54 -28.91
C ASP A 47 -16.44 21.17 -28.94
N SER A 48 -16.42 22.37 -29.49
CA SER A 48 -15.33 22.94 -30.26
C SER A 48 -14.31 23.66 -29.38
N ASP A 49 -13.05 23.64 -29.86
CA ASP A 49 -12.01 24.66 -29.69
C ASP A 49 -11.74 25.23 -28.28
N VAL A 50 -10.71 24.70 -27.60
CA VAL A 50 -9.69 25.54 -26.93
C VAL A 50 -8.35 24.82 -27.01
N ASN A 51 -7.36 25.56 -27.50
CA ASN A 51 -5.93 25.27 -27.50
C ASN A 51 -5.37 25.07 -26.07
N GLY A 52 -5.74 23.99 -25.41
CA GLY A 52 -5.26 23.59 -24.09
C GLY A 52 -4.68 22.19 -24.17
N ALA A 53 -3.37 22.06 -24.02
CA ALA A 53 -2.74 20.76 -23.80
C ALA A 53 -3.45 20.10 -22.61
N LYS A 54 -4.27 19.07 -22.87
CA LYS A 54 -4.89 18.29 -21.80
C LYS A 54 -3.75 17.77 -20.92
N LYS A 55 -3.66 18.28 -19.70
CA LYS A 55 -2.67 17.85 -18.71
C LYS A 55 -2.71 16.31 -18.66
N ALA A 56 -1.57 15.67 -18.91
CA ALA A 56 -1.49 14.22 -18.87
C ALA A 56 -1.94 13.75 -17.48
N PHE A 57 -2.89 12.81 -17.44
CA PHE A 57 -3.39 12.26 -16.19
C PHE A 57 -2.26 11.51 -15.48
N THR A 58 -1.91 11.97 -14.27
CA THR A 58 -0.83 11.42 -13.45
C THR A 58 -1.37 10.45 -12.42
N ALA A 59 -0.50 9.62 -11.84
CA ALA A 59 -0.93 8.64 -10.84
C ALA A 59 -1.53 9.28 -9.58
N ILE A 60 -1.04 10.47 -9.19
CA ILE A 60 -1.57 11.23 -8.06
C ILE A 60 -2.97 11.80 -8.35
N ASP A 61 -3.33 12.03 -9.62
CA ASP A 61 -4.66 12.53 -9.96
C ASP A 61 -5.78 11.53 -9.61
N LEU A 62 -5.48 10.22 -9.52
CA LEU A 62 -6.45 9.26 -8.94
C LEU A 62 -6.70 9.55 -7.48
N LEU A 63 -5.64 9.73 -6.69
CA LEU A 63 -5.75 9.97 -5.26
C LEU A 63 -6.51 11.26 -4.95
N LYS A 64 -6.29 12.30 -5.76
CA LYS A 64 -6.99 13.59 -5.67
C LYS A 64 -8.50 13.51 -5.92
N ASN A 65 -8.93 12.52 -6.69
CA ASN A 65 -10.34 12.34 -7.06
C ASN A 65 -11.03 11.27 -6.21
N ILE A 66 -10.35 10.69 -5.21
CA ILE A 66 -10.97 9.74 -4.29
C ILE A 66 -11.92 10.48 -3.34
N TYR A 67 -13.11 9.92 -3.20
CA TYR A 67 -14.07 10.29 -2.18
C TYR A 67 -14.52 9.03 -1.42
N THR A 68 -14.67 9.14 -0.10
CA THR A 68 -15.22 8.06 0.72
C THR A 68 -16.12 8.61 1.82
N GLU A 69 -17.18 7.88 2.14
CA GLU A 69 -18.09 8.19 3.25
C GLU A 69 -17.43 8.02 4.63
N ASN A 70 -16.30 7.28 4.69
CA ASN A 70 -15.51 7.16 5.91
C ASN A 70 -14.71 8.44 6.13
N THR A 71 -15.21 9.33 6.99
CA THR A 71 -14.62 10.66 7.23
C THR A 71 -13.16 10.58 7.67
N LEU A 72 -12.80 9.63 8.52
CA LEU A 72 -11.39 9.46 8.96
C LEU A 72 -10.50 9.05 7.78
N LEU A 73 -10.96 8.12 6.94
CA LEU A 73 -10.21 7.72 5.75
C LEU A 73 -10.12 8.88 4.74
N GLN A 74 -11.19 9.67 4.60
CA GLN A 74 -11.21 10.86 3.74
C GLN A 74 -10.16 11.88 4.19
N ASP A 75 -10.10 12.18 5.49
CA ASP A 75 -9.09 13.08 6.06
C ASP A 75 -7.66 12.58 5.78
N ILE A 76 -7.43 11.27 5.91
CA ILE A 76 -6.13 10.65 5.62
C ILE A 76 -5.80 10.71 4.11
N VAL A 77 -6.78 10.52 3.22
CA VAL A 77 -6.59 10.66 1.77
C VAL A 77 -6.17 12.09 1.44
N GLU A 78 -6.87 13.09 1.97
CA GLU A 78 -6.55 14.51 1.76
C GLU A 78 -5.17 14.86 2.29
N GLU A 79 -4.80 14.38 3.48
CA GLU A 79 -3.47 14.57 4.04
C GLU A 79 -2.40 13.89 3.18
N THR A 80 -2.66 12.68 2.67
CA THR A 80 -1.75 11.97 1.78
C THR A 80 -1.47 12.78 0.50
N VAL A 81 -2.51 13.39 -0.08
CA VAL A 81 -2.36 14.28 -1.25
C VAL A 81 -1.50 15.50 -0.90
N LYS A 82 -1.76 16.15 0.24
CA LYS A 82 -0.97 17.33 0.68
C LYS A 82 0.50 16.97 0.87
N LEU A 83 0.80 15.85 1.52
CA LEU A 83 2.18 15.41 1.74
C LEU A 83 2.91 15.12 0.44
N TYR A 84 2.23 14.56 -0.57
CA TYR A 84 2.79 14.38 -1.90
C TYR A 84 3.15 15.71 -2.56
N GLU A 85 2.23 16.68 -2.53
CA GLU A 85 2.43 18.01 -3.13
C GLU A 85 3.52 18.83 -2.43
N GLN A 86 3.76 18.57 -1.15
CA GLN A 86 4.83 19.18 -0.36
C GLN A 86 6.15 18.40 -0.43
N GLU A 87 6.23 17.39 -1.30
CA GLU A 87 7.42 16.53 -1.48
C GLU A 87 7.86 15.84 -0.18
N GLN A 88 6.92 15.60 0.74
CA GLN A 88 7.16 14.92 2.02
C GLN A 88 7.01 13.40 1.84
N TRP A 89 7.97 12.78 1.15
CA TRP A 89 7.88 11.38 0.69
C TRP A 89 7.78 10.33 1.80
N TRP A 90 8.49 10.56 2.91
CA TRP A 90 8.46 9.65 4.05
C TRP A 90 7.08 9.61 4.74
N PRO A 91 6.51 10.73 5.24
CA PRO A 91 5.17 10.70 5.80
C PRO A 91 4.10 10.40 4.74
N PHE A 92 4.28 10.82 3.48
CA PHE A 92 3.41 10.40 2.37
C PHE A 92 3.28 8.89 2.30
N SER A 93 4.40 8.16 2.32
CA SER A 93 4.41 6.70 2.21
C SER A 93 3.68 6.02 3.37
N LEU A 94 3.74 6.60 4.57
CA LEU A 94 3.02 6.10 5.74
C LEU A 94 1.52 6.33 5.62
N CYS A 95 1.09 7.55 5.28
CA CYS A 95 -0.31 7.87 5.09
C CYS A 95 -0.91 7.07 3.93
N TYR A 96 -0.18 6.96 2.81
CA TYR A 96 -0.61 6.16 1.66
C TYR A 96 -0.77 4.67 2.01
N ARG A 97 0.06 4.15 2.93
CA ARG A 97 -0.09 2.77 3.45
C ARG A 97 -1.45 2.58 4.08
N VAL A 98 -1.82 3.51 4.96
CA VAL A 98 -3.09 3.48 5.68
C VAL A 98 -4.26 3.60 4.72
N VAL A 99 -4.16 4.46 3.70
CA VAL A 99 -5.17 4.58 2.63
C VAL A 99 -5.41 3.22 1.96
N LEU A 100 -4.34 2.52 1.57
CA LEU A 100 -4.45 1.21 0.95
C LEU A 100 -5.00 0.14 1.92
N GLU A 101 -4.48 0.08 3.15
CA GLU A 101 -4.89 -0.92 4.14
C GLU A 101 -6.38 -0.81 4.49
N ILE A 102 -6.80 0.37 4.95
CA ILE A 102 -8.19 0.60 5.34
C ILE A 102 -9.10 0.52 4.12
N GLY A 103 -8.67 1.07 2.98
CA GLY A 103 -9.40 1.01 1.73
C GLY A 103 -9.73 -0.43 1.31
N VAL A 104 -8.72 -1.31 1.27
CA VAL A 104 -8.93 -2.73 0.94
C VAL A 104 -9.88 -3.39 1.95
N ILE A 105 -9.69 -3.15 3.24
CA ILE A 105 -10.52 -3.74 4.29
C ILE A 105 -12.00 -3.32 4.14
N GLU A 106 -12.26 -2.03 3.94
CA GLU A 106 -13.62 -1.52 3.74
C GLU A 106 -14.23 -2.02 2.42
N LYS A 107 -13.45 -2.15 1.35
CA LYS A 107 -13.94 -2.74 0.10
C LYS A 107 -14.32 -4.21 0.28
N ILE A 108 -13.47 -5.01 0.95
CA ILE A 108 -13.79 -6.41 1.27
C ILE A 108 -15.08 -6.49 2.09
N LYS A 109 -15.24 -5.64 3.11
CA LYS A 109 -16.45 -5.58 3.95
C LYS A 109 -17.74 -5.32 3.17
N ARG A 110 -17.68 -4.52 2.11
CA ARG A 110 -18.81 -4.25 1.21
C ARG A 110 -19.14 -5.44 0.32
N VAL A 111 -18.12 -6.19 -0.13
CA VAL A 111 -18.26 -7.33 -1.04
C VAL A 111 -18.65 -8.61 -0.31
N ASP A 112 -17.98 -8.93 0.80
CA ASP A 112 -18.16 -10.17 1.56
C ASP A 112 -17.84 -9.97 3.05
N LYS A 113 -18.86 -10.10 3.91
CA LYS A 113 -18.73 -9.95 5.37
C LYS A 113 -17.90 -11.05 6.03
N ASN A 114 -17.90 -12.26 5.50
CA ASN A 114 -17.11 -13.36 6.06
C ASN A 114 -15.63 -13.15 5.74
N ALA A 115 -15.32 -12.79 4.49
CA ALA A 115 -13.96 -12.46 4.09
C ALA A 115 -13.38 -11.29 4.92
N TYR A 116 -14.22 -10.30 5.26
CA TYR A 116 -13.82 -9.19 6.13
C TYR A 116 -13.35 -9.66 7.51
N MET A 117 -14.00 -10.66 8.11
CA MET A 117 -13.60 -11.16 9.44
C MET A 117 -12.17 -11.72 9.45
N GLU A 118 -11.72 -12.29 8.33
CA GLU A 118 -10.36 -12.79 8.19
C GLU A 118 -9.35 -11.69 7.82
N ALA A 119 -9.80 -10.65 7.11
CA ALA A 119 -8.95 -9.60 6.56
C ALA A 119 -8.71 -8.41 7.51
N ASN A 120 -9.63 -8.12 8.43
CA ASN A 120 -9.67 -6.82 9.14
C ASN A 120 -8.47 -6.50 10.07
N GLN A 121 -7.65 -7.48 10.44
CA GLN A 121 -6.42 -7.28 11.23
C GLN A 121 -5.14 -7.37 10.40
N LYS A 122 -5.24 -7.49 9.07
CA LYS A 122 -4.09 -7.69 8.19
C LYS A 122 -3.51 -6.34 7.75
N GLY A 123 -2.18 -6.21 7.75
CA GLY A 123 -1.49 -5.12 7.06
C GLY A 123 -1.46 -5.33 5.54
N ILE A 124 -1.04 -4.31 4.78
CA ILE A 124 -1.19 -4.26 3.32
C ILE A 124 -0.59 -5.48 2.62
N HIS A 125 0.58 -5.93 3.02
CA HIS A 125 1.23 -7.10 2.44
C HIS A 125 0.41 -8.38 2.57
N ALA A 126 -0.12 -8.61 3.78
CA ALA A 126 -0.96 -9.76 4.07
C ALA A 126 -2.34 -9.65 3.40
N LEU A 127 -2.87 -8.42 3.25
CA LEU A 127 -4.09 -8.17 2.49
C LEU A 127 -3.91 -8.48 1.00
N LEU A 128 -2.80 -8.06 0.39
CA LEU A 128 -2.53 -8.35 -1.02
C LEU A 128 -2.42 -9.86 -1.27
N LYS A 129 -1.69 -10.58 -0.40
CA LYS A 129 -1.65 -12.05 -0.44
C LYS A 129 -3.03 -12.68 -0.24
N TYR A 130 -3.83 -12.14 0.67
CA TYR A 130 -5.19 -12.60 0.92
C TYR A 130 -6.06 -12.43 -0.33
N LEU A 131 -6.02 -11.28 -1.00
CA LEU A 131 -6.72 -11.03 -2.26
C LEU A 131 -6.25 -11.97 -3.38
N SER A 132 -4.94 -12.24 -3.48
CA SER A 132 -4.41 -13.22 -4.43
C SER A 132 -4.93 -14.64 -4.20
N SER A 133 -5.12 -15.03 -2.93
CA SER A 133 -5.73 -16.32 -2.56
C SER A 133 -7.25 -16.32 -2.72
N ASN A 134 -7.89 -15.15 -2.81
CA ASN A 134 -9.33 -14.97 -2.86
C ASN A 134 -9.75 -14.10 -4.07
N LEU A 135 -9.27 -14.47 -5.26
CA LEU A 135 -9.50 -13.70 -6.49
C LEU A 135 -10.99 -13.49 -6.82
N GLN A 136 -11.88 -14.32 -6.30
CA GLN A 136 -13.33 -14.15 -6.45
C GLN A 136 -13.86 -12.83 -5.86
N LEU A 137 -13.11 -12.18 -4.95
CA LEU A 137 -13.46 -10.87 -4.40
C LEU A 137 -13.23 -9.71 -5.40
N VAL A 138 -12.50 -9.97 -6.49
CA VAL A 138 -12.19 -9.00 -7.53
C VAL A 138 -12.78 -9.48 -8.84
N ASP A 139 -13.82 -8.79 -9.33
CA ASP A 139 -14.41 -9.14 -10.63
C ASP A 139 -13.41 -8.89 -11.77
N GLN A 140 -13.07 -9.97 -12.47
CA GLN A 140 -12.15 -9.96 -13.60
C GLN A 140 -12.66 -9.08 -14.76
N LYS A 141 -13.97 -8.95 -14.93
CA LYS A 141 -14.55 -8.19 -16.05
C LYS A 141 -14.42 -6.69 -15.84
N THR A 142 -14.70 -6.20 -14.63
CA THR A 142 -14.59 -4.79 -14.29
C THR A 142 -13.16 -4.38 -13.96
N HIS A 143 -12.35 -5.26 -13.33
CA HIS A 143 -10.98 -4.97 -12.93
C HIS A 143 -9.95 -5.98 -13.48
N PRO A 144 -9.81 -6.10 -14.81
CA PRO A 144 -8.96 -7.12 -15.42
C PRO A 144 -7.47 -6.94 -15.11
N SER A 145 -7.00 -5.69 -14.98
CA SER A 145 -5.60 -5.41 -14.65
C SER A 145 -5.26 -5.80 -13.21
N LEU A 146 -6.10 -5.42 -12.24
CA LEU A 146 -5.91 -5.82 -10.84
C LEU A 146 -5.95 -7.33 -10.69
N TYR A 147 -6.93 -7.98 -11.33
CA TYR A 147 -7.07 -9.44 -11.30
C TYR A 147 -5.81 -10.15 -11.80
N ARG A 148 -5.23 -9.70 -12.92
CA ARG A 148 -3.98 -10.27 -13.46
C ARG A 148 -2.80 -10.04 -12.49
N SER A 149 -2.68 -8.85 -11.92
CA SER A 149 -1.60 -8.52 -10.98
C SER A 149 -1.68 -9.34 -9.69
N LEU A 150 -2.88 -9.58 -9.17
CA LEU A 150 -3.10 -10.45 -8.01
C LEU A 150 -2.86 -11.93 -8.34
N LYS A 151 -3.39 -12.41 -9.47
CA LYS A 151 -3.19 -13.80 -9.92
C LYS A 151 -1.70 -14.15 -10.10
N GLY A 152 -0.90 -13.20 -10.58
CA GLY A 152 0.55 -13.35 -10.70
C GLY A 152 1.33 -13.10 -9.40
N ASN A 153 0.66 -12.79 -8.28
CA ASN A 153 1.25 -12.34 -7.01
C ASN A 153 2.15 -11.10 -7.10
N VAL A 154 2.07 -10.37 -8.20
CA VAL A 154 2.98 -9.29 -8.56
C VAL A 154 2.95 -8.18 -7.50
N LEU A 155 1.75 -7.77 -7.08
CA LEU A 155 1.58 -6.69 -6.08
C LEU A 155 2.21 -7.03 -4.74
N SER A 156 2.02 -8.27 -4.25
CA SER A 156 2.58 -8.69 -2.96
C SER A 156 4.09 -8.88 -2.98
N SER A 157 4.69 -9.01 -4.16
CA SER A 157 6.14 -9.15 -4.33
C SER A 157 6.85 -7.83 -4.66
N MET A 158 6.12 -6.72 -4.71
CA MET A 158 6.69 -5.43 -5.09
C MET A 158 7.61 -4.87 -4.00
N PRO A 159 8.87 -4.53 -4.32
CA PRO A 159 9.79 -3.90 -3.37
C PRO A 159 9.23 -2.60 -2.77
N GLN A 160 8.37 -1.89 -3.50
CA GLN A 160 7.73 -0.66 -3.03
C GLN A 160 6.63 -0.90 -1.99
N ILE A 161 6.06 -2.10 -1.89
CA ILE A 161 5.17 -2.46 -0.78
C ILE A 161 6.00 -2.73 0.48
N ASP A 162 7.15 -3.39 0.32
CA ASP A 162 8.12 -3.57 1.40
C ASP A 162 8.72 -2.24 1.83
N LEU A 163 8.90 -1.29 0.91
CA LEU A 163 9.32 0.08 1.20
C LEU A 163 8.38 0.76 2.20
N MET A 164 7.06 0.57 2.11
CA MET A 164 6.12 1.14 3.09
C MET A 164 6.35 0.55 4.48
N ASN A 165 6.72 -0.73 4.56
CA ASN A 165 7.10 -1.38 5.81
C ASN A 165 8.45 -0.86 6.33
N VAL A 166 9.47 -0.71 5.49
CA VAL A 166 10.81 -0.23 5.90
C VAL A 166 10.78 1.25 6.29
N ALA A 167 10.01 2.08 5.57
CA ALA A 167 9.79 3.47 5.92
C ALA A 167 9.19 3.61 7.33
N SER A 168 8.30 2.69 7.73
CA SER A 168 7.70 2.65 9.07
C SER A 168 8.73 2.48 10.19
N HIS A 169 9.88 1.87 9.91
CA HIS A 169 10.95 1.64 10.87
C HIS A 169 12.04 2.73 10.84
N GLY A 170 11.88 3.78 10.02
CA GLY A 170 12.83 4.90 9.94
C GLY A 170 14.18 4.57 9.28
N HIS A 171 14.39 3.33 8.83
CA HIS A 171 15.64 2.88 8.22
C HIS A 171 15.82 3.31 6.77
N TYR A 172 14.76 3.80 6.13
CA TYR A 172 14.80 4.26 4.75
C TYR A 172 13.88 5.46 4.56
N LYS A 173 14.37 6.45 3.80
CA LYS A 173 13.60 7.63 3.39
C LYS A 173 13.33 7.52 1.89
N PRO A 174 12.05 7.36 1.47
CA PRO A 174 11.67 7.30 0.07
C PRO A 174 12.07 8.56 -0.70
N PHE A 175 12.42 8.38 -1.96
CA PHE A 175 12.54 9.47 -2.92
C PHE A 175 11.23 9.64 -3.71
N GLN A 176 11.16 10.73 -4.48
CA GLN A 176 10.04 11.01 -5.37
C GLN A 176 9.75 9.82 -6.31
N ALA A 177 10.79 9.27 -6.95
CA ALA A 177 10.65 8.16 -7.90
C ALA A 177 10.05 6.90 -7.26
N ASP A 178 10.35 6.63 -6.00
CA ASP A 178 9.78 5.50 -5.27
C ASP A 178 8.28 5.70 -5.04
N SER A 179 7.90 6.92 -4.64
CA SER A 179 6.51 7.32 -4.39
C SER A 179 5.68 7.29 -5.68
N GLU A 180 6.24 7.78 -6.79
CA GLU A 180 5.61 7.72 -8.11
C GLU A 180 5.42 6.29 -8.59
N THR A 181 6.46 5.46 -8.47
CA THR A 181 6.40 4.03 -8.85
C THR A 181 5.35 3.30 -8.01
N LEU A 182 5.31 3.57 -6.72
CA LEU A 182 4.33 3.00 -5.80
C LEU A 182 2.90 3.38 -6.22
N LEU A 183 2.63 4.66 -6.47
CA LEU A 183 1.33 5.13 -6.94
C LEU A 183 0.95 4.47 -8.27
N GLN A 184 1.85 4.45 -9.25
CA GLN A 184 1.63 3.84 -10.56
C GLN A 184 1.27 2.35 -10.46
N ASN A 185 2.02 1.61 -9.65
CA ASN A 185 1.83 0.17 -9.48
C ASN A 185 0.53 -0.18 -8.74
N THR A 186 0.03 0.73 -7.90
CA THR A 186 -1.16 0.51 -7.07
C THR A 186 -2.43 1.19 -7.63
N GLN A 187 -2.37 1.84 -8.79
CA GLN A 187 -3.53 2.52 -9.40
C GLN A 187 -4.75 1.62 -9.58
N ALA A 188 -4.54 0.40 -10.08
CA ALA A 188 -5.64 -0.54 -10.32
C ALA A 188 -6.28 -1.00 -9.01
N LEU A 189 -5.49 -1.08 -7.93
CA LEU A 189 -5.97 -1.38 -6.59
C LEU A 189 -6.77 -0.21 -6.02
N LEU A 190 -6.26 1.02 -6.10
CA LEU A 190 -6.98 2.22 -5.67
C LEU A 190 -8.33 2.37 -6.36
N LYS A 191 -8.36 2.17 -7.68
CA LYS A 191 -9.61 2.19 -8.46
C LYS A 191 -10.62 1.19 -7.92
N TRP A 192 -10.22 -0.08 -7.76
CA TRP A 192 -11.09 -1.11 -7.19
C TRP A 192 -11.57 -0.78 -5.77
N ILE A 193 -10.73 -0.19 -4.92
CA ILE A 193 -11.09 0.18 -3.55
C ILE A 193 -12.22 1.21 -3.51
N PHE A 194 -12.13 2.25 -4.36
CA PHE A 194 -12.98 3.45 -4.26
C PHE A 194 -14.07 3.58 -5.33
N GLU A 195 -14.18 2.60 -6.23
CA GLU A 195 -15.38 2.36 -7.05
C GLU A 195 -16.53 1.76 -6.22
#